data_AF-A0A7V5SIS3-F1
#
_entry.id   AF-A0A7V5SIS3-F1
#
_cell.length_a   1.000
_cell.length_b   1.000
_cell.length_c   1.000
_cell.angle_alpha   90.00
_cell.angle_beta   90.00
_cell.angle_gamma   90.00
#
_symmetry.space_group_name_H-M   'P 1'
#
loop_
_entity.id
_entity.type
_entity.pdbx_description
1 polymer ?
#
loop_
_entity_poly.entity_id
_entity_poly.type
_entity_poly.pdbx_seq_one_letter_code
_entity_poly.pdbx_strand_id
1 'polypeptide(L)'
;VVLVSGPTNLSVPAGIEFQSVETAEQMLATVVQWQEWADVIIAAAAVADYTPVEPQAGKIKRSEGEFLLRLRPAVDVLANLSARRRAGQMLVGFALEVEAEWVAAEQKRQSKGVDLLVLNCLRWGRSGFGGEENTIALFLPDGRIRMFPPRSKRVCAEWIANAIEEFLQSTQLLP
;
A
#
# COMPACT_ATOMS: atom_id res chain seq x y z
N VAL A 1 11.22 -7.70 10.51
CA VAL A 1 10.46 -7.05 9.42
C VAL A 1 10.88 -7.68 8.11
N VAL A 2 9.91 -8.00 7.24
CA VAL A 2 10.16 -8.39 5.85
C VAL A 2 9.69 -7.24 4.97
N LEU A 3 10.56 -6.72 4.10
CA LEU A 3 10.24 -5.66 3.14
C LEU A 3 10.21 -6.26 1.74
N VAL A 4 9.00 -6.37 1.18
CA VAL A 4 8.80 -6.66 -0.25
C VAL A 4 8.70 -5.32 -0.98
N SER A 5 9.58 -5.08 -1.95
CA SER A 5 9.66 -3.78 -2.62
C SER A 5 9.71 -3.89 -4.14
N GLY A 6 8.98 -2.99 -4.79
CA GLY A 6 9.16 -2.71 -6.22
C GLY A 6 10.47 -1.97 -6.50
N PRO A 7 10.73 -1.59 -7.76
CA PRO A 7 11.88 -0.75 -8.11
C PRO A 7 11.80 0.62 -7.42
N THR A 8 12.82 0.98 -6.63
CA THR A 8 12.95 2.30 -6.01
C THR A 8 14.41 2.76 -6.02
N ASN A 9 14.64 4.07 -5.86
CA ASN A 9 15.99 4.64 -5.71
C ASN A 9 16.47 4.67 -4.23
N LEU A 10 15.78 3.98 -3.32
CA LEU A 10 16.08 3.98 -1.90
C LEU A 10 17.03 2.83 -1.54
N SER A 11 17.92 3.04 -0.58
CA SER A 11 18.72 1.96 0.00
C SER A 11 17.86 1.07 0.89
N VAL A 12 18.17 -0.22 0.88
CA VAL A 12 17.53 -1.18 1.79
C VAL A 12 17.96 -0.87 3.23
N PRO A 13 17.02 -0.72 4.18
CA PRO A 13 17.34 -0.53 5.58
C PRO A 13 18.17 -1.71 6.15
N ALA A 14 19.05 -1.44 7.11
CA ALA A 14 19.82 -2.48 7.77
C ALA A 14 18.94 -3.36 8.68
N GLY A 15 19.28 -4.65 8.78
CA GLY A 15 18.67 -5.57 9.75
C GLY A 15 17.26 -6.05 9.42
N ILE A 16 16.82 -5.94 8.15
CA ILE A 16 15.54 -6.47 7.68
C ILE A 16 15.74 -7.52 6.59
N GLU A 17 14.77 -8.43 6.45
CA GLU A 17 14.68 -9.31 5.29
C GLU A 17 14.13 -8.51 4.11
N PHE A 18 14.76 -8.60 2.94
CA PHE A 18 14.41 -7.80 1.77
C PHE A 18 14.16 -8.68 0.54
N GLN A 19 13.03 -8.43 -0.13
CA GLN A 19 12.60 -9.17 -1.31
C GLN A 19 12.24 -8.19 -2.43
N SER A 20 13.01 -8.19 -3.51
CA SER A 20 12.76 -7.35 -4.68
C SER A 20 11.76 -8.00 -5.64
N VAL A 21 10.80 -7.23 -6.13
CA VAL A 21 9.83 -7.64 -7.15
C VAL A 21 9.68 -6.56 -8.21
N GLU A 22 9.17 -6.91 -9.38
CA GLU A 22 8.93 -5.96 -10.47
C GLU A 22 7.45 -5.89 -10.87
N THR A 23 6.74 -7.02 -10.84
CA THR A 23 5.33 -7.10 -11.27
C THR A 23 4.36 -7.25 -10.10
N ALA A 24 3.09 -6.94 -10.35
CA ALA A 24 2.02 -7.17 -9.38
C ALA A 24 1.89 -8.67 -9.02
N GLU A 25 2.07 -9.56 -9.99
CA GLU A 25 2.04 -11.01 -9.79
C GLU A 25 3.19 -11.50 -8.92
N GLN A 26 4.42 -11.00 -9.16
CA GLN A 26 5.57 -11.29 -8.32
C GLN A 26 5.34 -10.74 -6.90
N MET A 27 4.84 -9.51 -6.78
CA MET A 27 4.50 -8.94 -5.49
C MET A 27 3.52 -9.83 -4.73
N LEU A 28 2.41 -10.23 -5.36
CA LEU A 28 1.42 -11.12 -4.76
C LEU A 28 2.03 -12.45 -4.32
N ALA A 29 2.77 -13.11 -5.22
CA ALA A 29 3.42 -14.39 -4.93
C ALA A 29 4.37 -14.29 -3.73
N THR A 30 5.17 -13.22 -3.65
CA THR A 30 6.10 -13.01 -2.55
C THR A 30 5.38 -12.68 -1.25
N VAL A 31 4.43 -11.74 -1.22
CA VAL A 31 3.76 -11.36 0.03
C VAL A 31 2.95 -12.51 0.64
N VAL A 32 2.36 -13.37 -0.19
CA VAL A 32 1.58 -14.55 0.28
C VAL A 32 2.47 -15.56 1.00
N GLN A 33 3.74 -15.72 0.60
CA GLN A 33 4.68 -16.62 1.30
C GLN A 33 4.94 -16.19 2.74
N TRP A 34 4.95 -14.88 2.99
CA TRP A 34 5.18 -14.31 4.32
C TRP A 34 3.90 -14.06 5.10
N GLN A 35 2.75 -14.10 4.42
CA GLN A 35 1.47 -13.70 4.98
C GLN A 35 1.17 -14.47 6.26
N GLU A 36 1.29 -15.80 6.30
CA GLU A 36 0.92 -16.60 7.48
C GLU A 36 1.69 -16.19 8.75
N TRP A 37 2.96 -15.82 8.59
CA TRP A 37 3.86 -15.46 9.69
C TRP A 37 3.73 -14.01 10.15
N ALA A 38 3.19 -13.13 9.32
CA ALA A 38 3.07 -11.71 9.64
C ALA A 38 1.88 -11.45 10.58
N ASP A 39 2.07 -10.68 11.65
CA ASP A 39 0.97 -10.15 12.47
C ASP A 39 0.37 -8.88 11.87
N VAL A 40 1.21 -8.09 11.20
CA VAL A 40 0.83 -6.83 10.55
C VAL A 40 1.39 -6.81 9.12
N ILE A 41 0.54 -6.48 8.15
CA ILE A 41 0.91 -6.31 6.75
C ILE A 41 0.64 -4.86 6.34
N ILE A 42 1.68 -4.15 5.90
CA ILE A 42 1.60 -2.74 5.50
C ILE A 42 1.75 -2.65 3.98
N ALA A 43 0.63 -2.53 3.27
CA ALA A 43 0.57 -2.45 1.82
C ALA A 43 0.77 -1.00 1.32
N ALA A 44 2.00 -0.50 1.45
CA ALA A 44 2.38 0.85 1.04
C ALA A 44 2.85 0.96 -0.43
N ALA A 45 3.06 -0.16 -1.11
CA ALA A 45 3.53 -0.17 -2.49
C ALA A 45 2.44 0.34 -3.45
N ALA A 46 2.84 1.21 -4.40
CA ALA A 46 2.00 1.63 -5.51
C ALA A 46 1.99 0.55 -6.60
N VAL A 47 1.19 -0.50 -6.40
CA VAL A 47 1.04 -1.59 -7.37
C VAL A 47 0.25 -1.09 -8.57
N ALA A 48 0.72 -1.39 -9.77
CA ALA A 48 0.03 -1.00 -11.00
C ALA A 48 -1.33 -1.71 -11.12
N ASP A 49 -2.37 -0.96 -11.46
CA ASP A 49 -3.73 -1.50 -11.67
C ASP A 49 -3.87 -2.33 -12.95
N TYR A 50 -2.93 -2.16 -13.90
CA TYR A 50 -2.94 -2.82 -15.20
C TYR A 50 -1.56 -3.38 -15.54
N THR A 51 -1.55 -4.46 -16.32
CA THR A 51 -0.35 -5.13 -16.83
C THR A 51 -0.50 -5.42 -18.34
N PRO A 52 0.59 -5.46 -19.12
CA PRO A 52 0.53 -5.83 -20.53
C PRO A 52 -0.14 -7.20 -20.73
N VAL A 53 -0.98 -7.31 -21.77
CA VAL A 53 -1.53 -8.60 -22.19
C VAL A 53 -0.43 -9.50 -22.74
N GLU A 54 0.50 -8.91 -23.51
CA GLU A 54 1.61 -9.60 -24.17
C GLU A 54 2.93 -8.90 -23.79
N PRO A 55 3.51 -9.21 -22.61
CA PRO A 55 4.79 -8.64 -22.21
C PRO A 55 5.91 -9.11 -23.14
N GLN A 56 6.75 -8.18 -23.59
CA GLN A 56 7.88 -8.46 -24.47
C GLN A 56 9.17 -8.50 -23.65
N ALA A 57 9.98 -9.56 -23.82
CA ALA A 57 11.24 -9.73 -23.07
C ALA A 57 12.36 -8.77 -23.53
N GLY A 58 12.19 -8.10 -24.66
CA GLY A 58 13.19 -7.21 -25.24
C GLY A 58 12.61 -5.89 -25.71
N LYS A 59 13.50 -4.95 -26.04
CA LYS A 59 13.13 -3.64 -26.58
C LYS A 59 12.28 -3.81 -27.85
N ILE A 60 11.05 -3.31 -27.81
CA ILE A 60 10.19 -3.22 -29.00
C ILE A 60 10.85 -2.22 -29.95
N LYS A 61 11.21 -2.68 -31.15
CA LYS A 61 11.79 -1.82 -32.18
C LYS A 61 10.74 -0.83 -32.66
N ARG A 62 11.17 0.40 -32.94
CA ARG A 62 10.31 1.38 -33.60
C ARG A 62 9.87 0.82 -34.96
N SER A 63 8.57 0.81 -35.20
CA SER A 63 7.96 0.52 -36.51
C SER A 63 7.34 1.79 -37.08
N GLU A 64 7.13 1.82 -38.39
CA GLU A 64 6.27 2.83 -39.03
C GLU A 64 4.80 2.52 -38.69
N GLY A 65 4.01 3.56 -38.41
CA GLY A 65 2.60 3.43 -38.02
C GLY A 65 2.33 3.53 -36.52
N GLU A 66 1.09 3.23 -36.13
CA GLU A 66 0.62 3.30 -34.74
C GLU A 66 1.16 2.15 -33.89
N PHE A 67 1.49 2.45 -32.63
CA PHE A 67 1.83 1.45 -31.63
C PHE A 67 0.67 1.32 -30.62
N LEU A 68 0.12 0.12 -30.52
CA LEU A 68 -0.99 -0.19 -29.61
C LEU A 68 -0.51 -1.05 -28.46
N LEU A 69 -0.58 -0.52 -27.23
CA LEU A 69 -0.29 -1.27 -26.01
C LEU A 69 -1.60 -1.82 -25.43
N ARG A 70 -1.79 -3.13 -25.50
CA ARG A 70 -2.95 -3.81 -24.91
C ARG A 70 -2.66 -4.12 -23.44
N LEU A 71 -3.54 -3.65 -22.56
CA LEU A 71 -3.46 -3.85 -21.12
C LEU A 71 -4.65 -4.69 -20.63
N ARG A 72 -4.41 -5.47 -19.58
CA ARG A 72 -5.45 -6.15 -18.79
C ARG A 72 -5.32 -5.73 -17.32
N PRO A 73 -6.39 -5.82 -16.51
CA PRO A 73 -6.30 -5.61 -15.08
C PRO A 73 -5.20 -6.50 -14.46
N ALA A 74 -4.39 -5.92 -13.58
CA ALA A 74 -3.40 -6.64 -12.80
C ALA A 74 -4.08 -7.39 -11.64
N VAL A 75 -3.31 -8.27 -10.99
CA VAL A 75 -3.79 -8.92 -9.76
C VAL A 75 -3.96 -7.91 -8.63
N ASP A 76 -5.08 -8.00 -7.93
CA ASP A 76 -5.37 -7.13 -6.79
C ASP A 76 -4.72 -7.68 -5.52
N VAL A 77 -3.51 -7.22 -5.22
CA VAL A 77 -2.69 -7.72 -4.09
C VAL A 77 -3.44 -7.57 -2.76
N LEU A 78 -4.04 -6.40 -2.51
CA LEU A 78 -4.74 -6.10 -1.26
C LEU A 78 -5.98 -6.99 -1.06
N ALA A 79 -6.83 -7.12 -2.09
CA ALA A 79 -8.00 -7.99 -1.99
C ALA A 79 -7.60 -9.46 -1.80
N ASN A 80 -6.52 -9.91 -2.46
CA ASN A 80 -5.99 -11.26 -2.28
C ASN A 80 -5.46 -11.52 -0.87
N LEU A 81 -4.74 -10.57 -0.27
CA LEU A 81 -4.27 -10.67 1.11
C LEU A 81 -5.46 -10.72 2.08
N SER A 82 -6.45 -9.84 1.87
CA SER A 82 -7.65 -9.77 2.69
C SER A 82 -8.46 -11.07 2.68
N ALA A 83 -8.66 -11.67 1.50
CA ALA A 83 -9.37 -12.93 1.36
C ALA A 83 -8.67 -14.13 2.03
N ARG A 84 -7.35 -14.05 2.26
CA ARG A 84 -6.53 -15.10 2.88
C ARG A 84 -6.18 -14.81 4.34
N ARG A 85 -6.72 -13.73 4.93
CA ARG A 85 -6.33 -13.24 6.24
C ARG A 85 -6.65 -14.26 7.34
N ARG A 86 -5.67 -14.55 8.20
CA ARG A 86 -5.91 -15.32 9.44
C ARG A 86 -6.44 -14.43 10.55
N ALA A 87 -7.09 -15.04 11.54
CA ALA A 87 -7.52 -14.32 12.74
C ALA A 87 -6.33 -13.63 13.43
N GLY A 88 -6.56 -12.42 13.94
CA GLY A 88 -5.57 -11.60 14.64
C GLY A 88 -4.57 -10.86 13.74
N GLN A 89 -4.65 -11.00 12.42
CA GLN A 89 -3.85 -10.20 11.50
C GLN A 89 -4.43 -8.81 11.28
N MET A 90 -3.55 -7.82 11.20
CA MET A 90 -3.88 -6.46 10.79
C MET A 90 -3.38 -6.19 9.36
N LEU A 91 -4.28 -5.74 8.48
CA LEU A 91 -3.93 -5.25 7.14
C LEU A 91 -4.06 -3.73 7.09
N VAL A 92 -2.96 -3.07 6.76
CA VAL A 92 -2.88 -1.63 6.58
C VAL A 92 -2.79 -1.32 5.09
N GLY A 93 -3.75 -0.58 4.57
CA GLY A 93 -3.77 -0.10 3.19
C GLY A 93 -3.35 1.36 3.06
N PHE A 94 -2.88 1.74 1.88
CA PHE A 94 -2.64 3.13 1.50
C PHE A 94 -3.55 3.54 0.35
N ALA A 95 -4.00 4.79 0.38
CA ALA A 95 -4.69 5.44 -0.72
C ALA A 95 -4.06 6.80 -0.97
N LEU A 96 -3.78 7.09 -2.24
CA LEU A 96 -3.40 8.42 -2.69
C LEU A 96 -4.53 8.92 -3.58
N GLU A 97 -5.23 9.96 -3.13
CA GLU A 97 -6.34 10.55 -3.87
C GLU A 97 -5.98 11.99 -4.31
N VAL A 98 -6.56 12.41 -5.44
CA VAL A 98 -6.36 13.77 -5.97
C VAL A 98 -7.36 14.73 -5.32
N GLU A 99 -8.62 14.33 -5.24
CA GLU A 99 -9.66 15.02 -4.50
C GLU A 99 -9.80 14.38 -3.12
N ALA A 100 -10.09 15.17 -2.09
CA ALA A 100 -10.23 14.71 -0.71
C ALA A 100 -11.52 13.87 -0.50
N GLU A 101 -11.63 12.74 -1.19
CA GLU A 101 -12.83 11.92 -1.27
C GLU A 101 -12.91 10.93 -0.11
N TRP A 102 -13.30 11.44 1.06
CA TRP A 102 -13.49 10.63 2.27
C TRP A 102 -14.37 9.39 2.06
N VAL A 103 -15.42 9.53 1.24
CA VAL A 103 -16.35 8.43 0.91
C VAL A 103 -15.65 7.37 0.07
N ALA A 104 -14.87 7.76 -0.95
CA ALA A 104 -14.13 6.82 -1.79
C ALA A 104 -13.04 6.09 -0.99
N ALA A 105 -12.37 6.81 -0.08
CA ALA A 105 -11.39 6.22 0.83
C ALA A 105 -12.05 5.17 1.75
N GLU A 106 -13.19 5.47 2.38
CA GLU A 106 -13.89 4.48 3.20
C GLU A 106 -14.42 3.29 2.38
N GLN A 107 -14.93 3.53 1.17
CA GLN A 107 -15.32 2.44 0.25
C GLN A 107 -14.13 1.57 -0.15
N LYS A 108 -12.96 2.17 -0.41
CA LYS A 108 -11.71 1.44 -0.67
C LYS A 108 -11.30 0.63 0.55
N ARG A 109 -11.41 1.20 1.76
CA ARG A 109 -11.11 0.50 3.01
C ARG A 109 -11.95 -0.78 3.15
N GLN A 110 -13.27 -0.64 2.99
CA GLN A 110 -14.22 -1.75 3.11
C GLN A 110 -14.07 -2.78 1.98
N SER A 111 -14.01 -2.34 0.72
CA SER A 111 -13.93 -3.24 -0.44
C SER A 111 -12.63 -4.05 -0.49
N LYS A 112 -11.52 -3.47 -0.03
CA LYS A 112 -10.23 -4.17 0.12
C LYS A 112 -10.11 -4.89 1.46
N GLY A 113 -11.06 -4.69 2.37
CA GLY A 113 -11.11 -5.25 3.71
C GLY A 113 -9.93 -4.86 4.59
N VAL A 114 -9.30 -3.70 4.40
CA VAL A 114 -8.16 -3.27 5.24
C VAL A 114 -8.66 -2.69 6.57
N ASP A 115 -7.94 -2.96 7.65
CA ASP A 115 -8.33 -2.54 9.00
C ASP A 115 -8.04 -1.05 9.20
N LEU A 116 -6.84 -0.63 8.81
CA LEU A 116 -6.37 0.75 8.80
C LEU A 116 -6.16 1.20 7.35
N LEU A 117 -6.74 2.34 6.97
CA LEU A 117 -6.42 2.99 5.70
C LEU A 117 -5.69 4.30 5.95
N VAL A 118 -4.50 4.44 5.36
CA VAL A 118 -3.76 5.70 5.30
C VAL A 118 -4.16 6.42 4.02
N LEU A 119 -4.89 7.53 4.15
CA LEU A 119 -5.23 8.42 3.05
C LEU A 119 -4.22 9.56 2.99
N ASN A 120 -3.58 9.72 1.83
CA ASN A 120 -2.83 10.91 1.46
C ASN A 120 -3.59 11.62 0.33
N CYS A 121 -3.72 12.94 0.40
CA CYS A 121 -4.37 13.73 -0.65
C CYS A 121 -3.45 14.83 -1.14
N LEU A 122 -3.23 14.88 -2.47
CA LEU A 122 -2.32 15.84 -3.11
C LEU A 122 -2.76 17.30 -2.97
N ARG A 123 -4.04 17.56 -2.68
CA ARG A 123 -4.55 18.93 -2.44
C ARG A 123 -4.40 19.39 -0.99
N TRP A 124 -4.02 18.51 -0.06
CA TRP A 124 -3.87 18.89 1.33
C TRP A 124 -2.49 19.49 1.59
N GLY A 125 -2.45 20.81 1.81
CA GLY A 125 -1.24 21.50 2.27
C GLY A 125 -0.02 21.24 1.38
N ARG A 126 1.10 20.82 2.00
CA ARG A 126 2.37 20.50 1.32
C ARG A 126 2.48 19.04 0.83
N SER A 127 1.35 18.35 0.65
CA SER A 127 1.34 16.97 0.15
C SER A 127 1.63 16.95 -1.35
N GLY A 128 2.57 16.11 -1.78
CA GLY A 128 2.95 16.05 -3.18
C GLY A 128 3.91 14.91 -3.48
N PHE A 129 3.93 14.47 -4.73
CA PHE A 129 4.95 13.53 -5.19
C PHE A 129 6.34 14.18 -5.09
N GLY A 130 7.31 13.43 -4.57
CA GLY A 130 8.71 13.87 -4.48
C GLY A 130 9.04 14.89 -3.37
N GLY A 131 8.06 15.35 -2.58
CA GLY A 131 8.29 16.21 -1.42
C GLY A 131 8.75 15.44 -0.18
N GLU A 132 9.34 16.13 0.80
CA GLU A 132 9.72 15.55 2.09
C GLU A 132 8.58 15.53 3.12
N GLU A 133 7.50 16.25 2.84
CA GLU A 133 6.33 16.39 3.71
C GLU A 133 5.09 15.70 3.12
N ASN A 134 4.21 15.23 3.99
CA ASN A 134 2.90 14.68 3.67
C ASN A 134 1.85 15.20 4.67
N THR A 135 0.60 15.19 4.24
CA THR A 135 -0.58 15.37 5.09
C THR A 135 -1.42 14.13 4.93
N ILE A 136 -1.71 13.45 6.04
CA ILE A 136 -2.40 12.16 6.02
C ILE A 136 -3.65 12.19 6.90
N ALA A 137 -4.60 11.33 6.57
CA ALA A 137 -5.66 10.93 7.46
C ALA A 137 -5.64 9.40 7.65
N LEU A 138 -5.93 8.95 8.87
CA LEU A 138 -6.04 7.55 9.20
C LEU A 138 -7.52 7.21 9.41
N PHE A 139 -8.03 6.26 8.64
CA PHE A 139 -9.32 5.61 8.88
C PHE A 139 -9.04 4.40 9.76
N LEU A 140 -9.59 4.43 10.98
CA LEU A 140 -9.29 3.44 12.01
C LEU A 140 -10.28 2.27 12.01
N PRO A 141 -9.89 1.12 12.60
CA PRO A 141 -10.76 -0.05 12.73
C PRO A 141 -12.09 0.23 13.47
N ASP A 142 -12.10 1.20 14.40
CA ASP A 142 -13.29 1.61 15.16
C ASP A 142 -14.19 2.62 14.43
N GLY A 143 -13.87 2.94 13.16
CA GLY A 143 -14.62 3.88 12.33
C GLY A 143 -14.25 5.35 12.55
N ARG A 144 -13.37 5.68 13.51
CA ARG A 144 -12.89 7.06 13.67
C ARG A 144 -11.92 7.43 12.55
N ILE A 145 -11.91 8.71 12.20
CA ILE A 145 -10.95 9.30 11.27
C ILE A 145 -10.04 10.25 12.05
N ARG A 146 -8.73 10.04 11.97
CA ARG A 146 -7.71 10.92 12.55
C ARG A 146 -6.98 11.67 11.44
N MET A 147 -7.19 12.98 11.36
CA MET A 147 -6.48 13.83 10.40
C MET A 147 -5.26 14.48 11.07
N PHE A 148 -4.15 14.53 10.34
CA PHE A 148 -2.90 15.09 10.83
C PHE A 148 -2.47 16.30 10.00
N PRO A 149 -1.78 17.30 10.60
CA PRO A 149 -1.24 18.43 9.85
C PRO A 149 -0.05 18.01 8.98
N PRO A 150 0.36 18.85 8.00
CA PRO A 150 1.56 18.58 7.20
C PRO A 150 2.80 18.38 8.08
N ARG A 151 3.52 17.28 7.85
CA ARG A 151 4.79 16.93 8.53
C ARG A 151 5.68 16.12 7.62
N SER A 152 6.93 15.90 8.04
CA SER A 152 7.86 15.03 7.30
C SER A 152 7.35 13.59 7.18
N LYS A 153 7.74 12.91 6.11
CA LYS A 153 7.41 11.48 5.88
C LYS A 153 7.76 10.58 7.07
N ARG A 154 8.85 10.88 7.78
CA ARG A 154 9.25 10.17 9.00
C ARG A 154 8.20 10.32 10.11
N VAL A 155 7.74 11.54 10.38
CA VAL A 155 6.71 11.78 11.41
C VAL A 155 5.39 11.14 11.01
N CYS A 156 5.03 11.16 9.72
CA CYS A 156 3.86 10.42 9.24
C CYS A 156 3.98 8.91 9.49
N ALA A 157 5.16 8.31 9.26
CA ALA A 157 5.41 6.91 9.55
C ALA A 157 5.31 6.59 11.05
N GLU A 158 5.78 7.49 11.93
CA GLU A 158 5.62 7.36 13.38
C GLU A 158 4.13 7.36 13.79
N TRP A 159 3.30 8.24 13.22
CA TRP A 159 1.86 8.23 13.48
C TRP A 159 1.17 6.95 13.04
N ILE A 160 1.55 6.42 11.87
CA ILE A 160 1.03 5.14 11.38
C ILE A 160 1.44 4.00 12.33
N ALA A 161 2.72 3.96 12.74
CA ALA A 161 3.22 2.95 13.66
C ALA A 161 2.52 2.99 15.02
N ASN A 162 2.32 4.18 15.59
CA ASN A 162 1.59 4.36 16.85
C ASN A 162 0.13 3.88 16.74
N ALA A 163 -0.54 4.18 15.62
CA ALA A 163 -1.91 3.72 15.39
C ALA A 163 -2.01 2.19 15.28
N ILE A 164 -1.00 1.54 14.69
CA ILE A 164 -0.89 0.07 14.64
C ILE A 164 -0.66 -0.48 16.06
N GLU A 165 0.26 0.10 16.83
CA GLU A 165 0.55 -0.32 18.21
C GLU A 165 -0.67 -0.22 19.12
N GLU A 166 -1.39 0.91 19.10
CA GLU A 166 -2.65 1.11 19.83
C GLU A 166 -3.69 0.01 19.50
N PHE A 167 -3.77 -0.39 18.23
CA PHE A 167 -4.69 -1.44 17.80
C PHE A 167 -4.26 -2.82 18.33
N LEU A 168 -2.97 -3.15 18.23
CA LEU A 168 -2.45 -4.42 18.75
C LEU A 168 -2.64 -4.54 20.26
N GLN A 169 -2.38 -3.46 21.00
CA GLN A 169 -2.59 -3.42 22.46
C GLN A 169 -4.06 -3.59 22.83
N SER A 170 -4.98 -2.92 22.13
CA SER A 170 -6.42 -3.05 22.42
C SER A 170 -6.99 -4.43 22.07
N THR A 171 -6.40 -5.12 21.08
CA THR A 171 -6.80 -6.48 20.68
C THR A 171 -6.24 -7.55 21.62
N GLN A 172 -5.03 -7.37 22.16
CA GLN A 172 -4.43 -8.26 23.17
C GLN A 172 -5.09 -8.17 24.55
N LEU A 173 -5.84 -7.10 24.82
CA LEU A 173 -6.60 -6.90 26.05
C LEU A 173 -8.02 -7.52 26.01
N LEU A 174 -8.41 -8.16 24.90
CA LEU A 174 -9.65 -8.92 24.81
C LEU A 174 -9.41 -10.36 25.33
N PRO A 175 -10.19 -10.81 26.33
CA PRO A 175 -10.00 -12.10 26.99
C PRO A 175 -10.26 -13.32 26.10
#